data_AF-A0A2N3LN71-F1
#
_entry.id   AF-A0A2N3LN71-F1
#
_cell.length_a   1.000
_cell.length_b   1.000
_cell.length_c   1.000
_cell.angle_alpha   90.00
_cell.angle_beta   90.00
_cell.angle_gamma   90.00
#
_symmetry.space_group_name_H-M   'P 1'
#
loop_
_entity.id
_entity.type
_entity.pdbx_description
1 polymer ?
#
loop_
_entity_poly.entity_id
_entity_poly.type
_entity_poly.pdbx_seq_one_letter_code
_entity_poly.pdbx_strand_id
1 'polypeptide(L)'
;MRPRISQAVIDEFSAIIDAQDKKGIDKYGRSIDDAIDEDYDWKLMALEESADQLKYLVREVKMLEKKLKEERERRLLLEKWHTRNMNFEDVPEVVK
;
A
#
# COMPACT_ATOMS: atom_id res chain seq x y z
N MET A 1 -7.02 -1.94 -28.31
CA MET A 1 -7.17 -2.76 -27.09
C MET A 1 -6.34 -2.11 -25.99
N ARG A 2 -6.92 -1.88 -24.79
CA ARG A 2 -6.19 -1.28 -23.67
C ARG A 2 -5.26 -2.31 -23.00
N PRO A 3 -4.08 -1.94 -22.47
CA PRO A 3 -3.22 -2.85 -21.70
C PRO A 3 -3.91 -3.41 -20.45
N ARG A 4 -3.58 -4.65 -20.07
CA ARG A 4 -4.20 -5.34 -18.93
C ARG A 4 -4.05 -4.57 -17.61
N ILE A 5 -2.86 -4.03 -17.34
CA ILE A 5 -2.60 -3.27 -16.10
C ILE A 5 -3.42 -1.98 -16.07
N SER A 6 -3.50 -1.26 -17.20
CA SER A 6 -4.32 -0.06 -17.29
C SER A 6 -5.81 -0.36 -17.09
N GLN A 7 -6.29 -1.51 -17.58
CA GLN A 7 -7.67 -1.93 -17.34
C GLN A 7 -7.91 -2.25 -15.86
N ALA A 8 -7.01 -3.00 -15.22
CA ALA A 8 -7.13 -3.31 -13.79
C ALA A 8 -7.17 -2.04 -12.91
N VAL A 9 -6.35 -1.03 -13.21
CA VAL A 9 -6.39 0.25 -12.48
C VAL A 9 -7.76 0.92 -12.61
N ILE A 10 -8.34 0.92 -13.81
CA ILE A 10 -9.66 1.52 -14.04
C ILE A 10 -10.74 0.75 -13.30
N ASP A 11 -10.70 -0.57 -13.32
CA ASP A 11 -11.68 -1.42 -12.64
C ASP A 11 -11.65 -1.17 -11.12
N GLU A 12 -10.45 -1.12 -10.52
CA GLU A 12 -10.28 -0.84 -9.09
C GLU A 12 -10.72 0.58 -8.71
N PHE A 13 -10.34 1.59 -9.50
CA PHE A 13 -10.79 2.97 -9.24
C PHE A 13 -12.30 3.12 -9.37
N SER A 14 -12.93 2.43 -10.32
CA SER A 14 -14.37 2.45 -10.50
C SER A 14 -15.08 1.86 -9.27
N ALA A 15 -14.59 0.73 -8.75
CA ALA A 15 -15.12 0.14 -7.53
C ALA A 15 -14.98 1.06 -6.29
N ILE A 16 -13.88 1.82 -6.21
CA ILE A 16 -13.68 2.80 -5.14
C ILE A 16 -14.69 3.95 -5.26
N ILE A 17 -14.91 4.49 -6.47
CA ILE A 17 -15.89 5.55 -6.72
C ILE A 17 -17.28 5.08 -6.32
N ASP A 18 -17.71 3.90 -6.79
CA ASP A 18 -19.02 3.32 -6.46
C ASP A 18 -19.22 3.18 -4.93
N ALA A 19 -18.16 2.78 -4.21
CA ALA A 19 -18.20 2.67 -2.76
C ALA A 19 -18.30 4.03 -2.05
N GLN A 20 -17.62 5.06 -2.57
CA GLN A 20 -17.74 6.42 -2.04
C GLN A 20 -19.11 7.02 -2.30
N ASP A 21 -19.69 6.80 -3.49
CA ASP A 21 -21.04 7.26 -3.81
C ASP A 21 -22.07 6.60 -2.91
N LYS A 22 -21.96 5.28 -2.69
CA LYS A 22 -22.81 4.58 -1.73
C LYS A 22 -22.69 5.17 -0.33
N LYS A 23 -21.47 5.43 0.14
CA LYS A 23 -21.21 6.05 1.46
C LYS A 23 -21.80 7.47 1.53
N GLY A 24 -21.71 8.24 0.46
CA GLY A 24 -22.31 9.57 0.34
C GLY A 24 -23.83 9.52 0.47
N ILE A 25 -24.48 8.63 -0.29
CA ILE A 25 -25.92 8.39 -0.21
C ILE A 25 -26.33 7.93 1.19
N ASP A 26 -25.62 6.97 1.78
CA ASP A 26 -25.93 6.45 3.12
C ASP A 26 -25.76 7.53 4.21
N LYS A 27 -24.81 8.47 4.03
CA LYS A 27 -24.51 9.53 5.00
C LYS A 27 -25.41 10.77 4.85
N TYR A 28 -25.67 11.19 3.62
CA TYR A 28 -26.32 12.47 3.31
C TYR A 28 -27.72 12.30 2.68
N GLY A 29 -28.13 11.06 2.38
CA GLY A 29 -29.43 10.73 1.80
C GLY A 29 -29.56 11.07 0.31
N ARG A 30 -28.48 11.50 -0.34
CA ARG A 30 -28.49 12.00 -1.72
C ARG A 30 -27.14 11.77 -2.41
N SER A 31 -27.14 11.81 -3.73
CA SER A 31 -25.91 11.76 -4.52
C SER A 31 -25.13 13.07 -4.44
N ILE A 32 -23.88 13.08 -4.92
CA ILE A 32 -23.11 14.33 -5.06
C ILE A 32 -23.72 15.28 -6.09
N ASP A 33 -24.38 14.74 -7.12
CA ASP A 33 -25.06 15.53 -8.16
C ASP A 33 -26.31 16.23 -7.61
N ASP A 34 -26.95 15.64 -6.60
CA ASP A 34 -28.14 16.18 -5.92
C ASP A 34 -27.80 16.99 -4.65
N ALA A 35 -26.51 17.24 -4.40
CA ALA A 35 -26.08 18.01 -3.24
C ALA A 35 -26.55 19.47 -3.34
N ILE A 36 -26.94 20.04 -2.20
CA ILE A 36 -27.27 21.48 -2.11
C ILE A 36 -25.97 22.20 -1.80
N ASP A 37 -25.48 23.04 -2.71
CA ASP A 37 -24.17 23.69 -2.60
C ASP A 37 -23.99 24.49 -1.31
N GLU A 38 -25.05 25.12 -0.82
CA GLU A 38 -25.02 25.93 0.39
C GLU A 38 -24.76 25.13 1.68
N ASP A 39 -24.98 23.81 1.65
CA ASP A 39 -24.73 22.93 2.80
C ASP A 39 -23.24 22.59 2.96
N TYR A 40 -22.38 22.95 1.98
CA TYR A 40 -21.01 22.48 1.89
C TYR A 40 -19.99 23.57 1.55
N ASP A 41 -18.85 23.56 2.25
CA ASP A 41 -17.63 24.20 1.74
C ASP A 41 -16.86 23.20 0.87
N TRP A 42 -17.19 23.18 -0.42
CA TRP A 42 -16.59 22.27 -1.39
C TRP A 42 -15.06 22.34 -1.44
N LYS A 43 -14.49 23.53 -1.26
CA LYS A 43 -13.04 23.71 -1.31
C LYS A 43 -12.39 23.10 -0.08
N LEU A 44 -12.97 23.33 1.10
CA LEU A 44 -12.48 22.74 2.33
C LEU A 44 -12.58 21.22 2.29
N MET A 45 -13.73 20.66 1.89
CA MET A 45 -13.91 19.20 1.79
C MET A 45 -12.91 18.56 0.83
N ALA A 46 -12.66 19.16 -0.34
CA ALA A 46 -11.66 18.65 -1.27
C ALA A 46 -10.24 18.65 -0.68
N LEU A 47 -9.90 19.68 0.10
CA LEU A 47 -8.60 19.75 0.80
C LEU A 47 -8.50 18.70 1.91
N GLU A 48 -9.57 18.48 2.67
CA GLU A 48 -9.63 17.48 3.73
C GLU A 48 -9.47 16.06 3.17
N GLU A 49 -10.21 15.71 2.12
CA GLU A 49 -10.10 14.40 1.45
C GLU A 49 -8.72 14.20 0.82
N SER A 50 -8.13 15.25 0.24
CA SER A 50 -6.77 15.21 -0.28
C SER A 50 -5.74 14.97 0.82
N ALA A 51 -5.90 15.61 1.98
CA ALA A 51 -5.03 15.42 3.13
C ALA A 51 -5.13 13.99 3.68
N ASP A 52 -6.34 13.42 3.73
CA ASP A 52 -6.57 12.03 4.15
C ASP A 52 -5.97 11.03 3.17
N GLN A 53 -6.11 11.23 1.86
CA GLN A 53 -5.43 10.41 0.85
C GLN A 53 -3.90 10.41 1.07
N LEU A 54 -3.30 11.59 1.26
CA LEU A 54 -1.86 11.71 1.50
C LEU A 54 -1.43 11.01 2.79
N LYS A 55 -2.24 11.07 3.87
CA LYS A 55 -1.98 10.34 5.11
C LYS A 55 -1.93 8.82 4.88
N TYR A 56 -2.84 8.27 4.08
CA TYR A 56 -2.81 6.84 3.73
C TYR A 56 -1.57 6.47 2.91
N LEU A 57 -1.18 7.29 1.94
CA LEU A 57 0.03 7.06 1.15
C LEU A 57 1.29 7.07 2.03
N VAL A 58 1.43 8.07 2.91
CA VAL A 58 2.55 8.14 3.85
C VAL A 58 2.59 6.92 4.77
N ARG A 59 1.42 6.43 5.20
CA ARG A 59 1.34 5.21 6.02
C ARG A 59 1.83 3.98 5.25
N GLU A 60 1.38 3.80 4.01
CA GLU A 60 1.79 2.67 3.16
C GLU A 60 3.30 2.69 2.91
N VAL A 61 3.87 3.85 2.54
CA VAL A 61 5.31 4.01 2.36
C VAL A 61 6.07 3.57 3.61
N LYS A 62 5.69 4.06 4.79
CA LYS A 62 6.34 3.67 6.05
C LYS A 62 6.24 2.17 6.34
N MET A 63 5.12 1.53 6.00
CA MET A 63 4.99 0.08 6.14
C MET A 63 5.89 -0.68 5.18
N LEU A 64 5.97 -0.25 3.92
CA LEU A 64 6.83 -0.86 2.90
C LEU A 64 8.31 -0.70 3.24
N GLU A 65 8.73 0.48 3.72
CA GLU A 65 10.08 0.73 4.21
C GLU A 65 10.45 -0.21 5.36
N LYS A 66 9.53 -0.41 6.31
CA LYS A 66 9.72 -1.36 7.42
C LYS A 66 9.90 -2.79 6.89
N LYS A 67 9.01 -3.26 6.01
CA LYS A 67 9.11 -4.61 5.41
C LYS A 67 10.41 -4.78 4.64
N LEU A 68 10.83 -3.77 3.88
CA LEU A 68 12.08 -3.78 3.14
C LEU A 68 13.29 -3.90 4.07
N LYS A 69 13.27 -3.18 5.19
CA LYS A 69 14.33 -3.28 6.21
C LYS A 69 14.39 -4.68 6.82
N GLU A 70 13.25 -5.23 7.24
CA GLU A 70 13.16 -6.58 7.81
C GLU A 70 13.67 -7.65 6.82
N GLU A 71 13.31 -7.53 5.55
CA GLU A 71 13.77 -8.44 4.50
C GLU A 71 15.28 -8.34 4.25
N ARG A 72 15.86 -7.12 4.31
CA ARG A 72 17.32 -6.92 4.21
C ARG A 72 18.05 -7.55 5.38
N GLU A 73 17.55 -7.38 6.60
CA GLU A 73 18.12 -7.99 7.80
C GLU A 73 18.05 -9.52 7.74
N ARG A 74 16.92 -10.08 7.29
CA ARG A 74 16.74 -11.51 7.08
C ARG A 74 17.76 -12.08 6.10
N ARG A 75 17.98 -11.40 4.96
CA ARG A 75 18.97 -11.81 3.96
C ARG A 75 20.39 -11.80 4.52
N LEU A 76 20.76 -10.75 5.26
CA LEU A 76 22.07 -10.67 5.89
C LEU A 76 22.31 -11.81 6.90
N LEU A 77 21.29 -12.17 7.67
CA LEU A 77 21.37 -13.29 8.61
C LEU A 77 21.54 -14.63 7.89
N LEU A 78 20.81 -14.85 6.80
CA LEU A 78 20.95 -16.03 5.95
C LEU A 78 22.35 -16.13 5.35
N GLU A 79 22.87 -15.03 4.79
CA GLU A 79 24.24 -14.99 4.26
C GLU A 79 25.28 -15.32 5.34
N LYS A 80 25.17 -14.72 6.53
CA LYS A 80 26.06 -15.03 7.65
C LYS A 80 25.99 -16.49 8.08
N TRP A 81 24.80 -17.07 8.09
CA TRP A 81 24.58 -18.49 8.41
C TRP A 81 25.22 -19.39 7.35
N HIS A 82 25.01 -19.09 6.06
CA HIS A 82 25.63 -19.82 4.95
C HIS A 82 27.16 -19.79 5.03
N THR A 83 27.78 -18.61 5.19
CA THR A 83 29.23 -18.48 5.32
C THR A 83 29.77 -19.26 6.52
N ARG A 84 29.05 -19.24 7.66
CA ARG A 84 29.48 -19.96 8.86
C ARG A 84 29.47 -21.47 8.66
N ASN A 85 28.43 -22.02 8.03
CA ASN A 85 28.25 -23.47 7.94
C ASN A 85 28.98 -24.10 6.75
N MET A 86 29.24 -23.36 5.66
CA MET A 86 30.11 -23.84 4.59
C MET A 86 31.57 -23.96 5.06
N ASN A 87 32.04 -23.07 5.95
CA ASN A 87 33.40 -23.14 6.51
C ASN A 87 33.63 -24.33 7.46
N PHE A 88 32.59 -25.07 7.85
CA PHE A 88 32.71 -26.28 8.70
C PHE A 88 32.73 -27.59 7.90
N GLU A 89 32.33 -27.58 6.63
CA GLU A 89 32.34 -28.77 5.77
C GLU A 89 33.73 -29.04 5.14
N ASP A 90 34.67 -28.07 5.23
CA ASP A 90 36.04 -28.16 4.70
C ASP A 90 37.10 -28.56 5.74
N VAL A 91 36.73 -29.02 6.95
CA VAL A 91 37.73 -29.53 7.90
C VAL A 91 38.18 -30.91 7.42
N PRO A 92 39.44 -31.09 6.96
CA PRO A 92 39.91 -32.40 6.55
C PRO A 92 39.86 -33.32 7.77
N GLU A 93 39.29 -34.50 7.60
CA GLU A 93 39.41 -35.60 8.56
C GLU A 93 40.88 -35.72 8.95
N VAL A 94 41.22 -35.39 10.20
CA VAL A 94 42.58 -35.56 10.71
C VAL A 94 42.85 -37.05 10.73
N VAL A 95 43.53 -37.53 9.68
CA VAL A 95 43.96 -38.92 9.55
C VAL A 95 44.87 -39.23 10.73
N LYS A 96 44.44 -40.19 11.56
CA LYS A 96 45.19 -40.75 12.69
C LYS A 96 46.34 -41.62 12.22
#